data_AF-A0AAT9HA03-F1
#
_entry.id   AF-A0AAT9HA03-F1
#
_cell.length_a   1.000
_cell.length_b   1.000
_cell.length_c   1.000
_cell.angle_alpha   90.00
_cell.angle_beta   90.00
_cell.angle_gamma   90.00
#
_symmetry.space_group_name_H-M   'P 1'
#
loop_
_entity.id
_entity.type
_entity.pdbx_description
1 polymer ?
#
loop_
_entity_poly.entity_id
_entity_poly.type
_entity_poly.pdbx_seq_one_letter_code
_entity_poly.pdbx_strand_id
1 'polypeptide(L)'
;MVESLAEMGVEFDGISQTEQYTSGVYREQILHAMKHRRDIDAILEQYRTKKAPAKKQQQKQVDEAELEAAEGSGAAAEDDGGSGSAGYFPYKPFCGNCEKDLTTVTAYDDDSTELTYACTACGFSETVRLSEFNRGKLVWKVDWPMRWAYEGVMFEPSGVDHSSPGSSFQVGGQIVGIFGGKQPIGPMYAFVGISGMAKMSSSKGGVPTPADALKIMEPQLLRWLYARRRPNQSFKIAFDQEIQRLYDEWDRLDAKVADGSALPADAAAHSRAVRTAGGELPGTPRPLPYRTLASVADITAGHADQALRILSDLDPANPLGSLDEARPRYDKAEAWINTQVPADQRTIVRAEPDAELLKSLDERGQQSLRLLLDGLAANWSLDGLTHLVYGVPKVQAGFPADATPKELPAEIKTAQRSFFALLYQLLVGRDTGPRLPTLLLAVGQERVRGLLGE
;
A
#
# COMPACT_ATOMS: atom_id res chain seq x y z
N MET A 1 -3.40 -0.53 12.96
CA MET A 1 -2.24 0.38 12.81
C MET A 1 -1.07 -0.08 13.66
N VAL A 2 -1.17 -0.11 15.00
CA VAL A 2 -0.10 -0.58 15.89
C VAL A 2 0.43 -1.97 15.49
N GLU A 3 -0.47 -2.94 15.30
CA GLU A 3 -0.14 -4.30 14.82
C GLU A 3 0.59 -4.29 13.47
N SER A 4 0.19 -3.40 12.55
CA SER A 4 0.80 -3.25 11.23
C SER A 4 2.22 -2.66 11.31
N LEU A 5 2.48 -1.77 12.28
CA LEU A 5 3.83 -1.30 12.57
C LEU A 5 4.68 -2.44 13.13
N ALA A 6 4.12 -3.24 14.05
CA ALA A 6 4.79 -4.41 14.62
C ALA A 6 5.11 -5.50 13.57
N GLU A 7 4.21 -5.81 12.64
CA GLU A 7 4.50 -6.74 11.51
C GLU A 7 5.63 -6.22 10.61
N MET A 8 5.75 -4.90 10.47
CA MET A 8 6.88 -4.24 9.79
C MET A 8 8.12 -4.04 10.69
N GLY A 9 8.12 -4.54 11.94
CA GLY A 9 9.18 -4.38 12.94
C GLY A 9 9.48 -2.94 13.34
N VAL A 10 8.49 -2.05 13.23
CA VAL A 10 8.57 -0.65 13.65
C VAL A 10 8.10 -0.55 15.10
N GLU A 11 9.08 -0.48 16.01
CA GLU A 11 8.87 -0.09 17.40
C GLU A 11 8.73 1.43 17.51
N PHE A 12 7.86 1.91 18.40
CA PHE A 12 7.63 3.32 18.66
C PHE A 12 7.08 3.55 20.08
N ASP A 13 7.39 4.69 20.67
CA ASP A 13 6.78 5.16 21.91
C ASP A 13 5.53 6.00 21.58
N GLY A 14 4.36 5.50 21.96
CA GLY A 14 3.08 6.15 21.66
C GLY A 14 2.69 7.23 22.66
N ILE A 15 2.67 8.50 22.23
CA ILE A 15 2.24 9.63 23.07
C ILE A 15 0.81 10.06 22.73
N SER A 16 -0.12 9.78 23.65
CA SER A 16 -1.54 10.18 23.56
C SER A 16 -1.70 11.65 23.91
N GLN A 17 -1.93 12.51 22.90
CA GLN A 17 -2.13 13.94 23.11
C GLN A 17 -3.37 14.23 23.97
N THR A 18 -4.41 13.39 23.88
CA THR A 18 -5.59 13.46 24.76
C THR A 18 -5.19 13.29 26.23
N GLU A 19 -4.32 12.34 26.57
CA GLU A 19 -3.85 12.12 27.94
C GLU A 19 -2.94 13.27 28.42
N GLN A 20 -2.04 13.76 27.57
CA GLN A 20 -1.16 14.89 27.91
C GLN A 20 -1.94 16.19 28.22
N TYR A 21 -2.95 16.50 27.40
CA TYR A 21 -3.81 17.66 27.65
C TYR A 21 -4.73 17.46 28.87
N THR A 22 -5.39 16.30 29.00
CA THR A 22 -6.37 16.06 30.10
C THR A 22 -5.72 15.91 31.48
N SER A 23 -4.51 15.36 31.56
CA SER A 23 -3.69 15.36 32.79
C SER A 23 -3.18 16.76 33.15
N GLY A 24 -3.04 17.65 32.17
CA GLY A 24 -2.54 19.01 32.34
C GLY A 24 -1.02 19.09 32.36
N VAL A 25 -0.33 18.11 31.76
CA VAL A 25 1.13 18.11 31.61
C VAL A 25 1.61 19.34 30.84
N TYR A 26 0.89 19.75 29.79
CA TYR A 26 1.21 20.95 29.01
C TYR A 26 0.75 22.28 29.64
N ARG A 27 0.29 22.29 30.90
CA ARG A 27 -0.33 23.49 31.51
C ARG A 27 0.61 24.70 31.52
N GLU A 28 1.89 24.50 31.87
CA GLU A 28 2.87 25.59 31.90
C GLU A 28 3.09 26.17 30.50
N GLN A 29 3.15 25.32 29.48
CA GLN A 29 3.31 25.70 28.08
C GLN A 29 2.06 26.41 27.54
N ILE A 30 0.86 26.00 27.95
CA ILE A 30 -0.40 26.68 27.63
C ILE A 30 -0.42 28.09 28.24
N LEU A 31 -0.09 28.23 29.52
CA LEU A 31 -0.03 29.54 30.19
C LEU A 31 1.06 30.43 29.56
N HIS A 32 2.21 29.87 29.21
CA HIS A 32 3.28 30.58 28.50
C HIS A 32 2.83 31.06 27.11
N ALA A 33 2.15 30.22 26.34
CA ALA A 33 1.58 30.58 25.04
C ALA A 33 0.52 31.71 25.18
N MET A 34 -0.32 31.66 26.21
CA MET A 34 -1.31 32.70 26.49
C MET A 34 -0.65 34.03 26.87
N LYS A 35 0.40 34.00 27.71
CA LYS A 35 1.21 35.18 28.03
C LYS A 35 1.86 35.81 26.80
N HIS A 36 2.39 34.98 25.90
CA HIS A 36 3.03 35.40 24.65
C HIS A 36 2.08 35.49 23.43
N ARG A 37 0.75 35.49 23.65
CA ARG A 37 -0.25 35.45 22.57
C ARG A 37 -0.09 36.57 21.53
N ARG A 38 0.37 37.76 21.94
CA ARG A 38 0.60 38.90 21.03
C ARG A 38 1.82 38.69 20.13
N ASP A 39 2.87 38.07 20.65
CA ASP A 39 4.09 37.74 19.89
C ASP A 39 3.76 36.63 18.86
N ILE A 40 2.97 35.64 19.27
CA ILE A 40 2.45 34.57 18.42
C ILE A 40 1.55 35.13 17.30
N ASP A 41 0.61 36.02 17.64
CA ASP A 41 -0.27 36.67 16.65
C ASP A 41 0.53 37.50 15.63
N ALA A 42 1.57 38.22 16.08
CA ALA A 42 2.47 38.99 15.22
C ALA A 42 3.34 38.11 14.29
N ILE A 43 3.63 36.87 14.68
CA ILE A 43 4.24 35.87 13.79
C ILE A 43 3.20 35.39 12.77
N LEU A 44 2.01 34.99 13.21
CA LEU A 44 0.94 34.48 12.35
C LEU A 44 0.50 35.50 11.29
N GLU A 45 0.40 36.78 11.66
CA GLU A 45 -0.01 37.88 10.76
C GLU A 45 0.93 38.04 9.55
N GLN A 46 2.22 37.71 9.67
CA GLN A 46 3.17 37.70 8.54
C GLN A 46 2.77 36.70 7.44
N TYR A 47 2.03 35.66 7.81
CA TYR A 47 1.64 34.54 6.96
C TYR A 47 0.14 34.50 6.64
N ARG A 48 -0.69 35.33 7.31
CA ARG A 48 -2.10 35.56 6.96
C ARG A 48 -2.21 36.31 5.63
N THR A 49 -2.07 35.57 4.53
CA THR A 49 -2.28 36.11 3.19
C THR A 49 -3.70 36.69 3.06
N LYS A 50 -3.80 37.96 2.64
CA LYS A 50 -5.05 38.49 2.09
C LYS A 50 -5.51 37.53 0.97
N LYS A 51 -6.78 37.11 1.01
CA LYS A 51 -7.41 36.19 0.03
C LYS A 51 -6.82 36.37 -1.37
N ALA A 52 -6.04 35.38 -1.81
CA ALA A 52 -5.52 35.38 -3.16
C ALA A 52 -6.70 35.36 -4.16
N PRO A 53 -6.66 36.14 -5.25
CA PRO A 53 -7.65 36.02 -6.31
C PRO A 53 -7.57 34.61 -6.93
N ALA A 54 -8.71 34.09 -7.38
CA ALA A 54 -8.82 32.73 -7.92
C ALA A 54 -7.75 32.49 -9.00
N LYS A 55 -6.85 31.51 -8.76
CA LYS A 55 -5.79 31.16 -9.70
C LYS A 55 -6.43 30.62 -10.98
N LYS A 56 -6.17 31.28 -12.11
CA LYS A 56 -6.44 30.71 -13.44
C LYS A 56 -5.63 29.42 -13.59
N GLN A 57 -6.25 28.38 -14.15
CA GLN A 57 -5.57 27.15 -14.53
C GLN A 57 -4.40 27.47 -15.48
N GLN A 58 -3.16 27.27 -15.03
CA GLN A 58 -2.01 27.23 -15.92
C GLN A 58 -1.68 25.78 -16.24
N GLN A 59 -1.55 25.49 -17.53
CA GLN A 59 -1.26 24.16 -18.06
C GLN A 59 0.20 23.76 -17.78
N LYS A 60 0.44 23.27 -16.56
CA LYS A 60 1.43 22.22 -16.31
C LYS A 60 0.66 20.92 -16.21
N GLN A 61 1.24 19.80 -16.64
CA GLN A 61 0.81 18.50 -16.14
C GLN A 61 1.20 18.45 -14.66
N VAL A 62 0.26 18.87 -13.82
CA VAL A 62 0.30 18.61 -12.38
C VAL A 62 0.01 17.12 -12.23
N ASP A 63 0.80 16.40 -11.43
CA ASP A 63 0.50 15.00 -11.14
C ASP A 63 -0.90 14.94 -10.51
N GLU A 64 -1.74 13.96 -10.88
CA GLU A 64 -3.08 13.83 -10.30
C GLU A 64 -2.98 13.73 -8.77
N ALA A 65 -1.92 13.07 -8.27
CA ALA A 65 -1.57 13.01 -6.86
C ALA A 65 -1.26 14.37 -6.22
N GLU A 66 -0.69 15.34 -6.94
CA GLU A 66 -0.41 16.71 -6.44
C GLU A 66 -1.66 17.60 -6.39
N LEU A 67 -2.70 17.29 -7.18
CA LEU A 67 -3.99 17.97 -7.08
C LEU A 67 -4.85 17.38 -5.96
N GLU A 68 -4.85 16.06 -5.83
CA GLU A 68 -5.56 15.32 -4.78
C GLU A 68 -5.01 15.63 -3.37
N ALA A 69 -3.69 15.83 -3.28
CA ALA A 69 -3.00 16.36 -2.11
C ALA A 69 -3.68 17.59 -1.49
N ALA A 70 -3.90 18.61 -2.32
CA ALA A 70 -4.36 19.93 -1.90
C ALA A 70 -5.82 19.93 -1.42
N GLU A 71 -6.63 18.96 -1.85
CA GLU A 71 -8.00 18.77 -1.35
C GLU A 71 -8.05 17.91 -0.07
N GLY A 72 -7.11 16.97 0.10
CA GLY A 72 -7.11 16.00 1.20
C GLY A 72 -6.40 16.45 2.48
N SER A 73 -5.40 17.35 2.39
CA SER A 73 -4.48 17.60 3.51
C SER A 73 -5.02 18.47 4.64
N GLY A 74 -6.05 19.28 4.39
CA GLY A 74 -6.67 20.16 5.41
C GLY A 74 -5.79 21.31 5.93
N ALA A 75 -4.46 21.28 5.70
CA ALA A 75 -3.48 22.23 6.22
C ALA A 75 -3.76 23.70 5.87
N ALA A 76 -4.41 23.95 4.72
CA ALA A 76 -4.82 25.29 4.29
C ALA A 76 -6.08 25.83 4.98
N ALA A 77 -6.78 25.00 5.77
CA ALA A 77 -8.00 25.32 6.51
C ALA A 77 -7.84 25.13 8.03
N GLU A 78 -6.59 25.01 8.52
CA GLU A 78 -6.29 24.91 9.95
C GLU A 78 -6.77 26.14 10.71
N ASP A 79 -7.42 25.92 11.86
CA ASP A 79 -7.85 26.98 12.77
C ASP A 79 -6.63 27.53 13.52
N ASP A 80 -6.11 28.65 13.01
CA ASP A 80 -4.97 29.37 13.59
C ASP A 80 -5.29 30.04 14.93
N GLY A 81 -6.55 30.03 15.37
CA GLY A 81 -7.05 30.71 16.56
C GLY A 81 -7.92 31.93 16.24
N GLY A 82 -8.87 32.21 17.12
CA GLY A 82 -9.83 33.29 16.93
C GLY A 82 -9.24 34.67 17.19
N SER A 83 -9.23 35.53 16.16
CA SER A 83 -9.00 36.97 16.29
C SER A 83 -10.35 37.69 16.51
N GLY A 84 -10.76 37.82 17.78
CA GLY A 84 -11.99 38.51 18.17
C GLY A 84 -11.76 39.99 18.52
N SER A 85 -12.83 40.70 18.92
CA SER A 85 -12.70 42.03 19.54
C SER A 85 -11.90 42.03 20.84
N ALA A 86 -11.76 40.86 21.48
CA ALA A 86 -10.93 40.62 22.66
C ALA A 86 -9.45 40.32 22.35
N GLY A 87 -9.07 40.32 21.06
CA GLY A 87 -7.72 39.96 20.60
C GLY A 87 -7.60 38.50 20.15
N TYR A 88 -6.36 38.06 19.98
CA TYR A 88 -5.98 36.70 19.58
C TYR A 88 -5.69 35.81 20.79
N PHE A 89 -6.14 34.56 20.73
CA PHE A 89 -5.87 33.54 21.74
C PHE A 89 -5.42 32.21 21.11
N PRO A 90 -4.23 31.68 21.44
CA PRO A 90 -3.71 30.42 20.90
C PRO A 90 -4.30 29.17 21.57
N TYR A 91 -5.39 29.30 22.34
CA TYR A 91 -6.00 28.22 23.13
C TYR A 91 -7.50 28.09 22.83
N LYS A 92 -7.96 26.85 22.70
CA LYS A 92 -9.34 26.51 22.35
C LYS A 92 -9.97 25.57 23.39
N PRO A 93 -10.88 26.07 24.24
CA PRO A 93 -11.61 25.24 25.21
C PRO A 93 -12.55 24.23 24.54
N PHE A 94 -12.78 23.08 25.18
CA PHE A 94 -13.89 22.18 24.86
C PHE A 94 -15.12 22.56 25.69
N CYS A 95 -16.26 22.77 25.02
CA CYS A 95 -17.49 23.26 25.64
C CYS A 95 -17.98 22.37 26.80
N GLY A 96 -18.21 22.96 27.98
CA GLY A 96 -18.66 22.22 29.18
C GLY A 96 -20.06 21.59 29.10
N ASN A 97 -20.85 21.95 28.08
CA ASN A 97 -22.19 21.41 27.87
C ASN A 97 -22.30 20.47 26.65
N CYS A 98 -21.47 20.63 25.62
CA CYS A 98 -21.58 19.83 24.39
C CYS A 98 -20.26 19.24 23.88
N GLU A 99 -19.17 19.43 24.62
CA GLU A 99 -17.81 18.85 24.42
C GLU A 99 -17.12 19.21 23.10
N LYS A 100 -17.78 19.95 22.20
CA LYS A 100 -17.20 20.45 20.94
C LYS A 100 -16.21 21.59 21.20
N ASP A 101 -15.20 21.69 20.34
CA ASP A 101 -14.28 22.83 20.25
C ASP A 101 -14.83 23.97 19.37
N LEU A 102 -16.16 24.08 19.22
CA LEU A 102 -16.82 25.21 18.58
C LEU A 102 -17.00 26.35 19.60
N THR A 103 -15.87 26.81 20.13
CA THR A 103 -15.77 27.81 21.20
C THR A 103 -14.91 29.00 20.77
N THR A 104 -15.24 30.17 21.32
CA THR A 104 -14.48 31.42 21.15
C THR A 104 -14.15 31.97 22.53
N VAL A 105 -12.87 32.23 22.81
CA VAL A 105 -12.43 32.94 24.02
C VAL A 105 -12.85 34.41 23.89
N THR A 106 -13.53 34.94 24.90
CA THR A 106 -14.12 36.29 24.91
C THR A 106 -13.48 37.23 25.92
N ALA A 107 -12.80 36.70 26.94
CA ALA A 107 -11.98 37.46 27.87
C ALA A 107 -10.86 36.58 28.45
N TYR A 108 -9.73 37.20 28.77
CA TYR A 108 -8.63 36.57 29.51
C TYR A 108 -7.90 37.61 30.36
N ASP A 109 -7.68 37.29 31.63
CA ASP A 109 -6.88 38.07 32.56
C ASP A 109 -5.50 37.44 32.77
N ASP A 110 -4.43 38.22 32.56
CA ASP A 110 -3.05 37.72 32.56
C ASP A 110 -2.52 37.36 33.97
N ASP A 111 -3.02 38.03 35.02
CA ASP A 111 -2.53 37.84 36.40
C ASP A 111 -3.23 36.68 37.12
N SER A 112 -4.56 36.59 37.00
CA SER A 112 -5.37 35.53 37.62
C SER A 112 -5.53 34.28 36.75
N THR A 113 -5.21 34.38 35.46
CA THR A 113 -5.49 33.37 34.41
C THR A 113 -6.97 33.07 34.19
N GLU A 114 -7.88 33.94 34.66
CA GLU A 114 -9.31 33.81 34.43
C GLU A 114 -9.62 33.94 32.93
N LEU A 115 -10.32 32.95 32.38
CA LEU A 115 -10.64 32.80 30.97
C LEU A 115 -12.16 32.63 30.81
N THR A 116 -12.80 33.53 30.07
CA THR A 116 -14.20 33.39 29.66
C THR A 116 -14.27 32.93 28.20
N TYR A 117 -15.14 31.97 27.91
CA TYR A 117 -15.41 31.57 26.53
C TYR A 117 -16.90 31.29 26.31
N ALA A 118 -17.33 31.36 25.04
CA ALA A 118 -18.68 31.05 24.59
C ALA A 118 -18.66 30.01 23.47
N CYS A 119 -19.63 29.09 23.46
CA CYS A 119 -19.80 28.06 22.45
C CYS A 119 -20.79 28.49 21.38
N THR A 120 -20.34 28.60 20.13
CA THR A 120 -21.17 29.00 18.99
C THR A 120 -22.18 27.93 18.55
N ALA A 121 -21.97 26.67 18.96
CA ALA A 121 -22.83 25.55 18.58
C ALA A 121 -24.05 25.34 19.51
N CYS A 122 -23.97 25.75 20.78
CA CYS A 122 -25.07 25.56 21.75
C CYS A 122 -25.33 26.75 22.68
N GLY A 123 -24.67 27.90 22.48
CA GLY A 123 -24.88 29.12 23.27
C GLY A 123 -24.36 29.08 24.71
N PHE A 124 -23.75 27.98 25.15
CA PHE A 124 -23.18 27.84 26.49
C PHE A 124 -21.97 28.77 26.67
N SER A 125 -21.79 29.35 27.86
CA SER A 125 -20.64 30.17 28.22
C SER A 125 -20.23 29.82 29.65
N GLU A 126 -18.93 29.65 29.90
CA GLU A 126 -18.39 29.50 31.27
C GLU A 126 -17.10 30.35 31.41
N THR A 127 -16.82 30.76 32.66
CA THR A 127 -15.57 31.39 33.07
C THR A 127 -14.81 30.39 33.95
N VAL A 128 -13.53 30.17 33.66
CA VAL A 128 -12.67 29.18 34.31
C VAL A 128 -11.29 29.77 34.58
N ARG A 129 -10.58 29.26 35.60
CA ARG A 129 -9.17 29.61 35.81
C ARG A 129 -8.28 28.67 35.01
N LEU A 130 -7.55 29.21 34.02
CA LEU A 130 -6.75 28.38 33.10
C LEU A 130 -5.62 27.62 33.82
N SER A 131 -5.06 28.17 34.90
CA SER A 131 -4.08 27.47 35.75
C SER A 131 -4.64 26.22 36.46
N GLU A 132 -5.94 25.98 36.44
CA GLU A 132 -6.61 24.84 37.09
C GLU A 132 -7.46 24.01 36.08
N PHE A 133 -7.42 24.36 34.79
CA PHE A 133 -8.38 23.86 33.79
C PHE A 133 -7.70 23.17 32.60
N ASN A 134 -8.09 21.91 32.35
CA ASN A 134 -7.48 21.03 31.33
C ASN A 134 -8.40 20.71 30.14
N ARG A 135 -9.61 21.28 30.07
CA ARG A 135 -10.59 21.00 29.01
C ARG A 135 -10.38 21.93 27.81
N GLY A 136 -9.27 21.76 27.11
CA GLY A 136 -8.97 22.49 25.86
C GLY A 136 -7.61 22.09 25.29
N LYS A 137 -7.25 22.72 24.18
CA LYS A 137 -5.99 22.47 23.45
C LYS A 137 -5.38 23.77 22.93
N LEU A 138 -4.07 23.79 22.68
CA LEU A 138 -3.50 24.84 21.84
C LEU A 138 -3.96 24.68 20.38
N VAL A 139 -3.99 25.79 19.64
CA VAL A 139 -4.25 25.78 18.19
C VAL A 139 -3.05 25.18 17.46
N TRP A 140 -3.27 24.46 16.36
CA TRP A 140 -2.28 23.53 15.79
C TRP A 140 -0.91 24.18 15.48
N LYS A 141 -0.89 25.39 14.88
CA LYS A 141 0.37 26.10 14.57
C LYS A 141 1.16 26.57 15.80
N VAL A 142 0.58 26.47 17.00
CA VAL A 142 1.23 26.76 18.29
C VAL A 142 1.49 25.46 19.08
N ASP A 143 0.55 24.51 19.03
CA ASP A 143 0.67 23.17 19.61
C ASP A 143 1.88 22.40 19.06
N TRP A 144 2.06 22.36 17.75
CA TRP A 144 3.14 21.60 17.12
C TRP A 144 4.55 22.10 17.52
N PRO A 145 4.89 23.40 17.42
CA PRO A 145 6.18 23.91 17.91
C PRO A 145 6.32 23.89 19.44
N MET A 146 5.21 23.95 20.19
CA MET A 146 5.25 23.70 21.64
C MET A 146 5.73 22.27 21.92
N ARG A 147 5.18 21.27 21.23
CA ARG A 147 5.59 19.87 21.36
C ARG A 147 7.02 19.62 20.88
N TRP A 148 7.51 20.33 19.85
CA TRP A 148 8.92 20.26 19.47
C TRP A 148 9.87 20.66 20.60
N ALA A 149 9.54 21.76 21.31
CA ALA A 149 10.33 22.23 22.44
C ALA A 149 10.17 21.31 23.66
N TYR A 150 8.97 20.83 23.94
CA TYR A 150 8.65 19.98 25.09
C TYR A 150 9.29 18.59 25.00
N GLU A 151 9.14 17.91 23.87
CA GLU A 151 9.65 16.54 23.64
C GLU A 151 11.12 16.53 23.16
N GLY A 152 11.73 17.70 22.93
CA GLY A 152 13.11 17.81 22.45
C GLY A 152 13.32 17.29 21.02
N VAL A 153 12.35 17.50 20.13
CA VAL A 153 12.35 16.92 18.77
C VAL A 153 13.49 17.47 17.93
N MET A 154 14.34 16.58 17.42
CA MET A 154 15.52 16.93 16.61
C MET A 154 15.31 16.73 15.09
N PHE A 155 14.44 15.80 14.71
CA PHE A 155 14.13 15.43 13.33
C PHE A 155 12.67 15.01 13.25
N GLU A 156 11.88 15.64 12.39
CA GLU A 156 10.47 15.31 12.19
C GLU A 156 10.09 15.52 10.71
N PRO A 157 9.92 14.45 9.92
CA PRO A 157 9.49 14.56 8.53
C PRO A 157 7.99 14.87 8.46
N SER A 158 7.57 15.70 7.51
CA SER A 158 6.17 16.07 7.32
C SER A 158 5.70 15.86 5.89
N GLY A 159 4.38 15.76 5.69
CA GLY A 159 3.80 15.86 4.35
C GLY A 159 4.16 17.20 3.69
N VAL A 160 4.24 17.21 2.36
CA VAL A 160 4.61 18.37 1.54
C VAL A 160 3.72 19.61 1.81
N ASP A 161 2.44 19.43 2.15
CA ASP A 161 1.50 20.52 2.46
C ASP A 161 1.97 21.40 3.63
N HIS A 162 2.50 20.75 4.68
CA HIS A 162 3.02 21.41 5.87
C HIS A 162 4.35 22.14 5.63
N SER A 163 4.88 22.16 4.41
CA SER A 163 6.15 22.82 4.06
C SER A 163 6.02 23.89 2.96
N SER A 164 4.79 24.24 2.57
CA SER A 164 4.51 25.37 1.67
C SER A 164 4.76 26.74 2.35
N PRO A 165 4.92 27.86 1.61
CA PRO A 165 5.10 29.18 2.25
C PRO A 165 3.89 29.56 3.13
N GLY A 166 4.12 29.84 4.42
CA GLY A 166 3.08 30.11 5.43
C GLY A 166 2.42 28.88 6.05
N SER A 167 2.93 27.68 5.75
CA SER A 167 2.50 26.41 6.35
C SER A 167 2.89 26.26 7.81
N SER A 168 2.29 25.26 8.46
CA SER A 168 2.47 24.92 9.87
C SER A 168 3.95 24.66 10.25
N PHE A 169 4.79 24.08 9.37
CA PHE A 169 6.21 23.87 9.67
C PHE A 169 7.03 25.17 9.63
N GLN A 170 6.78 26.03 8.65
CA GLN A 170 7.49 27.32 8.54
C GLN A 170 7.12 28.25 9.69
N VAL A 171 5.82 28.37 9.98
CA VAL A 171 5.29 29.17 11.09
C VAL A 171 5.79 28.62 12.43
N GLY A 172 5.70 27.30 12.62
CA GLY A 172 6.22 26.64 13.82
C GLY A 172 7.71 26.91 14.04
N GLY A 173 8.52 26.98 12.98
CA GLY A 173 9.93 27.30 13.04
C GLY A 173 10.26 28.68 13.63
N GLN A 174 9.33 29.63 13.56
CA GLN A 174 9.45 30.92 14.26
C GLN A 174 8.89 30.86 15.70
N ILE A 175 7.75 30.19 15.89
CA ILE A 175 7.07 30.10 17.19
C ILE A 175 7.86 29.25 18.21
N VAL A 176 8.59 28.22 17.78
CA VAL A 176 9.34 27.32 18.67
C VAL A 176 10.36 28.05 19.56
N GLY A 177 10.89 29.18 19.11
CA GLY A 177 11.79 30.03 19.90
C GLY A 177 11.12 30.67 21.12
N ILE A 178 9.80 30.90 21.08
CA ILE A 178 9.01 31.39 22.24
C ILE A 178 9.02 30.34 23.35
N PHE A 179 8.97 29.06 22.99
CA PHE A 179 9.07 27.92 23.92
C PHE A 179 10.53 27.53 24.27
N GLY A 180 11.53 28.30 23.82
CA GLY A 180 12.95 28.02 24.07
C GLY A 180 13.54 26.85 23.27
N GLY A 181 12.75 26.26 22.35
CA GLY A 181 13.19 25.15 21.50
C GLY A 181 13.91 25.62 20.22
N LYS A 182 14.20 24.66 19.33
CA LYS A 182 14.72 24.90 17.98
C LYS A 182 13.85 24.15 16.98
N GLN A 183 13.77 24.65 15.75
CA GLN A 183 13.07 23.95 14.68
C GLN A 183 13.81 22.62 14.37
N PRO A 184 13.10 21.47 14.33
CA PRO A 184 13.71 20.20 13.97
C PRO A 184 14.12 20.15 12.50
N ILE A 185 14.97 19.20 12.14
CA ILE A 185 15.26 18.89 10.73
C ILE A 185 14.02 18.21 10.12
N GLY A 186 13.30 18.91 9.25
CA GLY A 186 12.07 18.42 8.63
C GLY A 186 12.17 18.23 7.11
N PRO A 187 12.55 17.03 6.62
CA PRO A 187 12.42 16.72 5.21
C PRO A 187 10.96 16.42 4.84
N MET A 188 10.51 16.98 3.72
CA MET A 188 9.20 16.67 3.15
C MET A 188 9.14 15.24 2.62
N TYR A 189 8.01 14.55 2.85
CA TYR A 189 7.59 13.41 2.04
C TYR A 189 6.44 13.75 1.10
N ALA A 190 6.47 13.14 -0.09
CA ALA A 190 5.42 13.19 -1.09
C ALA A 190 4.35 12.11 -0.85
N PHE A 191 3.28 12.15 -1.65
CA PHE A 191 2.13 11.29 -1.48
C PHE A 191 2.38 9.83 -1.88
N VAL A 192 1.79 8.93 -1.08
CA VAL A 192 1.67 7.51 -1.40
C VAL A 192 0.25 7.25 -1.86
N GLY A 193 0.09 6.99 -3.16
CA GLY A 193 -1.19 6.63 -3.76
C GLY A 193 -1.46 5.12 -3.70
N ILE A 194 -2.60 4.71 -4.25
CA ILE A 194 -3.00 3.32 -4.42
C ILE A 194 -3.36 3.07 -5.90
N SER A 195 -3.12 1.85 -6.38
CA SER A 195 -3.74 1.30 -7.60
C SER A 195 -4.47 -0.01 -7.28
N GLY A 196 -5.49 -0.36 -8.07
CA GLY A 196 -6.26 -1.61 -7.93
C GLY A 196 -7.46 -1.57 -6.98
N MET A 197 -7.59 -0.56 -6.11
CA MET A 197 -8.77 -0.38 -5.26
C MET A 197 -9.62 0.83 -5.68
N ALA A 198 -10.93 0.74 -5.49
CA ALA A 198 -11.85 1.82 -5.77
C ALA A 198 -11.58 3.04 -4.86
N LYS A 199 -11.48 4.22 -5.47
CA LYS A 199 -11.16 5.48 -4.79
C LYS A 199 -12.35 5.95 -3.96
N MET A 200 -12.32 5.68 -2.65
CA MET A 200 -13.35 6.14 -1.71
C MET A 200 -12.89 7.44 -1.03
N SER A 201 -13.73 8.48 -1.10
CA SER A 201 -13.42 9.79 -0.54
C SER A 201 -13.32 9.74 0.99
N SER A 202 -12.41 10.54 1.55
CA SER A 202 -12.12 10.64 3.00
C SER A 202 -13.36 10.77 3.89
N SER A 203 -14.43 11.37 3.38
CA SER A 203 -15.72 11.57 4.05
C SER A 203 -16.61 10.32 4.23
N LYS A 204 -16.32 9.18 3.59
CA LYS A 204 -17.16 7.95 3.64
C LYS A 204 -16.46 6.71 4.19
N GLY A 205 -15.19 6.80 4.56
CA GLY A 205 -14.38 5.66 5.00
C GLY A 205 -13.87 4.78 3.85
N GLY A 206 -12.95 3.87 4.14
CA GLY A 206 -12.41 2.92 3.17
C GLY A 206 -11.11 3.32 2.44
N VAL A 207 -10.35 4.29 2.95
CA VAL A 207 -8.97 4.54 2.46
C VAL A 207 -8.10 3.32 2.82
N PRO A 208 -7.39 2.69 1.86
CA PRO A 208 -6.54 1.53 2.12
C PRO A 208 -5.46 1.83 3.17
N THR A 209 -5.31 0.92 4.13
CA THR A 209 -4.37 1.05 5.24
C THR A 209 -3.14 0.15 5.04
N PRO A 210 -2.05 0.35 5.81
CA PRO A 210 -0.94 -0.61 5.85
C PRO A 210 -1.38 -2.03 6.22
N ALA A 211 -2.43 -2.19 7.03
CA ALA A 211 -3.01 -3.50 7.34
C ALA A 211 -3.64 -4.18 6.11
N ASP A 212 -4.16 -3.40 5.15
CA ASP A 212 -4.72 -3.94 3.91
C ASP A 212 -3.62 -4.36 2.94
N ALA A 213 -2.54 -3.58 2.85
CA ALA A 213 -1.36 -3.97 2.06
C ALA A 213 -0.70 -5.24 2.62
N LEU A 214 -0.55 -5.36 3.94
CA LEU A 214 0.08 -6.52 4.59
C LEU A 214 -0.72 -7.82 4.45
N LYS A 215 -2.03 -7.78 4.14
CA LYS A 215 -2.79 -9.00 3.77
C LYS A 215 -2.26 -9.66 2.49
N ILE A 216 -1.62 -8.89 1.60
CA ILE A 216 -1.20 -9.35 0.25
C ILE A 216 0.30 -9.16 -0.03
N MET A 217 1.00 -8.32 0.74
CA MET A 217 2.43 -8.02 0.64
C MET A 217 3.21 -8.52 1.86
N GLU A 218 4.37 -9.13 1.64
CA GLU A 218 5.35 -9.36 2.71
C GLU A 218 5.84 -8.01 3.28
N PRO A 219 6.09 -7.89 4.60
CA PRO A 219 6.48 -6.62 5.21
C PRO A 219 7.79 -6.09 4.62
N GLN A 220 8.72 -6.97 4.22
CA GLN A 220 9.96 -6.61 3.52
C GLN A 220 9.65 -5.94 2.17
N LEU A 221 8.77 -6.52 1.35
CA LEU A 221 8.35 -5.93 0.07
C LEU A 221 7.73 -4.56 0.28
N LEU A 222 6.79 -4.43 1.23
CA LEU A 222 6.13 -3.15 1.52
C LEU A 222 7.15 -2.10 1.98
N ARG A 223 8.03 -2.42 2.93
CA ARG A 223 9.10 -1.53 3.40
C ARG A 223 10.07 -1.14 2.28
N TRP A 224 10.37 -2.05 1.35
CA TRP A 224 11.23 -1.78 0.20
C TRP A 224 10.64 -0.74 -0.74
N LEU A 225 9.32 -0.73 -0.97
CA LEU A 225 8.65 0.29 -1.79
C LEU A 225 8.90 1.72 -1.25
N TYR A 226 8.95 1.90 0.07
CA TYR A 226 9.36 3.16 0.71
C TYR A 226 10.89 3.35 0.65
N ALA A 227 11.67 2.33 1.04
CA ALA A 227 13.13 2.43 1.20
C ALA A 227 13.93 2.63 -0.10
N ARG A 228 13.34 2.32 -1.26
CA ARG A 228 13.90 2.53 -2.61
C ARG A 228 13.59 3.92 -3.21
N ARG A 229 12.75 4.74 -2.55
CA ARG A 229 12.32 6.05 -3.05
C ARG A 229 13.01 7.17 -2.26
N ARG A 230 13.13 8.34 -2.90
CA ARG A 230 13.44 9.58 -2.16
C ARG A 230 12.17 10.06 -1.46
N PRO A 231 12.24 10.68 -0.28
CA PRO A 231 11.04 11.16 0.43
C PRO A 231 10.14 12.03 -0.44
N ASN A 232 10.72 12.92 -1.25
CA ASN A 232 10.00 13.82 -2.15
C ASN A 232 9.50 13.17 -3.47
N GLN A 233 9.54 11.84 -3.60
CA GLN A 233 9.05 11.13 -4.78
C GLN A 233 7.75 10.39 -4.46
N SER A 234 6.66 10.76 -5.16
CA SER A 234 5.39 10.03 -5.10
C SER A 234 5.54 8.61 -5.65
N PHE A 235 4.75 7.68 -5.12
CA PHE A 235 4.61 6.32 -5.65
C PHE A 235 3.24 5.74 -5.29
N LYS A 236 2.92 4.55 -5.81
CA LYS A 236 1.65 3.85 -5.54
C LYS A 236 1.90 2.48 -4.90
N ILE A 237 1.04 2.09 -3.98
CA ILE A 237 0.92 0.70 -3.50
C ILE A 237 -0.04 -0.03 -4.44
N ALA A 238 0.42 -1.12 -5.05
CA ALA A 238 -0.34 -1.88 -6.03
C ALA A 238 -1.15 -3.01 -5.38
N PHE A 239 -2.48 -2.90 -5.42
CA PHE A 239 -3.39 -3.98 -5.08
C PHE A 239 -3.87 -4.75 -6.33
N ASP A 240 -3.64 -4.20 -7.52
CA ASP A 240 -3.88 -4.87 -8.81
C ASP A 240 -2.73 -5.82 -9.22
N GLN A 241 -2.77 -6.25 -10.48
CA GLN A 241 -1.80 -7.16 -11.12
C GLN A 241 -0.33 -6.69 -11.03
N GLU A 242 -0.05 -5.40 -10.83
CA GLU A 242 1.31 -4.89 -10.66
C GLU A 242 2.02 -5.51 -9.44
N ILE A 243 1.29 -6.00 -8.42
CA ILE A 243 1.90 -6.68 -7.27
C ILE A 243 2.82 -7.84 -7.69
N GLN A 244 2.45 -8.61 -8.71
CA GLN A 244 3.27 -9.72 -9.23
C GLN A 244 4.61 -9.22 -9.78
N ARG A 245 4.59 -8.07 -10.45
CA ARG A 245 5.76 -7.40 -11.02
C ARG A 245 6.67 -6.85 -9.91
N LEU A 246 6.10 -6.38 -8.80
CA LEU A 246 6.84 -5.91 -7.63
C LEU A 246 7.56 -7.07 -6.92
N TYR A 247 6.91 -8.22 -6.75
CA TYR A 247 7.58 -9.45 -6.27
C TYR A 247 8.65 -9.94 -7.25
N ASP A 248 8.40 -9.96 -8.57
CA ASP A 248 9.41 -10.32 -9.58
C ASP A 248 10.65 -9.38 -9.55
N GLU A 249 10.50 -8.10 -9.17
CA GLU A 249 11.63 -7.19 -8.93
C GLU A 249 12.31 -7.44 -7.59
N TRP A 250 11.54 -7.72 -6.53
CA TRP A 250 12.06 -7.99 -5.19
C TRP A 250 12.89 -9.28 -5.13
N ASP A 251 12.37 -10.39 -5.67
CA ASP A 251 13.08 -11.68 -5.71
C ASP A 251 14.38 -11.57 -6.54
N ARG A 252 14.38 -10.73 -7.59
CA ARG A 252 15.59 -10.42 -8.36
C ARG A 252 16.59 -9.57 -7.55
N LEU A 253 16.11 -8.70 -6.67
CA LEU A 253 16.97 -7.93 -5.77
C LEU A 253 17.57 -8.82 -4.68
N ASP A 254 16.78 -9.69 -4.05
CA ASP A 254 17.25 -10.71 -3.09
C ASP A 254 18.39 -11.53 -3.70
N ALA A 255 18.19 -12.08 -4.90
CA ALA A 255 19.22 -12.85 -5.61
C ALA A 255 20.52 -12.05 -5.84
N LYS A 256 20.41 -10.78 -6.28
CA LYS A 256 21.57 -9.89 -6.49
C LYS A 256 22.29 -9.48 -5.21
N VAL A 257 21.59 -9.45 -4.08
CA VAL A 257 22.21 -9.18 -2.78
C VAL A 257 22.93 -10.43 -2.29
N ALA A 258 22.34 -11.62 -2.49
CA ALA A 258 22.94 -12.90 -2.14
C ALA A 258 24.19 -13.23 -2.97
N ASP A 259 24.21 -12.90 -4.27
CA ASP A 259 25.38 -13.12 -5.15
C ASP A 259 26.42 -11.97 -5.14
N GLY A 260 26.13 -10.87 -4.43
CA GLY A 260 27.00 -9.70 -4.31
C GLY A 260 27.04 -8.76 -5.53
N SER A 261 26.17 -8.95 -6.53
CA SER A 261 26.10 -8.11 -7.74
C SER A 261 25.17 -6.89 -7.64
N ALA A 262 24.45 -6.72 -6.52
CA ALA A 262 23.58 -5.58 -6.28
C ALA A 262 24.34 -4.24 -6.28
N LEU A 263 23.71 -3.19 -6.85
CA LEU A 263 24.27 -1.84 -6.78
C LEU A 263 24.21 -1.31 -5.34
N PRO A 264 25.16 -0.46 -4.88
CA PRO A 264 25.21 -0.02 -3.49
C PRO A 264 23.92 0.64 -2.98
N ALA A 265 23.21 1.38 -3.83
CA ALA A 265 21.93 2.00 -3.48
C ALA A 265 20.80 0.96 -3.30
N ASP A 266 20.78 -0.07 -4.15
CA ASP A 266 19.79 -1.16 -4.10
C ASP A 266 20.04 -2.06 -2.89
N ALA A 267 21.29 -2.42 -2.62
CA ALA A 267 21.69 -3.17 -1.42
C ALA A 267 21.34 -2.41 -0.13
N ALA A 268 21.53 -1.08 -0.10
CA ALA A 268 21.13 -0.26 1.04
C ALA A 268 19.60 -0.17 1.20
N ALA A 269 18.83 -0.14 0.11
CA ALA A 269 17.37 -0.17 0.16
C ALA A 269 16.84 -1.53 0.61
N HIS A 270 17.43 -2.62 0.12
CA HIS A 270 17.18 -4.00 0.56
C HIS A 270 17.46 -4.18 2.04
N SER A 271 18.63 -3.76 2.52
CA SER A 271 18.99 -3.85 3.95
C SER A 271 17.99 -3.10 4.84
N ARG A 272 17.54 -1.89 4.44
CA ARG A 272 16.48 -1.17 5.17
C ARG A 272 15.12 -1.87 5.11
N ALA A 273 14.86 -2.69 4.10
CA ALA A 273 13.61 -3.41 3.94
C ALA A 273 13.55 -4.67 4.83
N VAL A 274 14.61 -5.49 4.82
CA VAL A 274 14.63 -6.78 5.54
C VAL A 274 14.86 -6.67 7.05
N ARG A 275 15.42 -5.56 7.55
CA ARG A 275 15.72 -5.38 8.98
C ARG A 275 15.39 -3.99 9.52
N THR A 276 15.23 -3.93 10.84
CA THR A 276 15.03 -2.70 11.62
C THR A 276 16.15 -2.53 12.66
N ALA A 277 15.94 -1.68 13.68
CA ALA A 277 16.85 -1.62 14.82
C ALA A 277 16.75 -2.89 15.69
N GLY A 278 15.55 -3.46 15.85
CA GLY A 278 15.29 -4.64 16.68
C GLY A 278 15.77 -5.96 16.09
N GLY A 279 15.89 -6.08 14.76
CA GLY A 279 16.39 -7.30 14.12
C GLY A 279 16.02 -7.44 12.65
N GLU A 280 16.27 -8.61 12.08
CA GLU A 280 15.71 -9.03 10.79
C GLU A 280 14.25 -9.44 10.93
N LEU A 281 13.45 -9.13 9.91
CA LEU A 281 12.03 -9.48 9.85
C LEU A 281 11.86 -10.93 9.38
N PRO A 282 10.94 -11.71 9.97
CA PRO A 282 10.60 -13.05 9.48
C PRO A 282 10.20 -13.01 8.00
N GLY A 283 10.94 -13.72 7.15
CA GLY A 283 10.65 -13.89 5.73
C GLY A 283 10.10 -15.28 5.43
N THR A 284 9.55 -15.47 4.22
CA THR A 284 9.20 -16.81 3.74
C THR A 284 10.44 -17.71 3.63
N PRO A 285 10.50 -18.90 4.26
CA PRO A 285 11.69 -19.75 4.28
C PRO A 285 12.19 -20.16 2.88
N ARG A 286 11.26 -20.46 1.97
CA ARG A 286 11.50 -20.84 0.58
C ARG A 286 10.63 -19.97 -0.34
N PRO A 287 11.09 -18.75 -0.69
CA PRO A 287 10.30 -17.85 -1.53
C PRO A 287 10.14 -18.44 -2.94
N LEU A 288 8.89 -18.73 -3.32
CA LEU A 288 8.51 -19.06 -4.68
C LEU A 288 7.99 -17.80 -5.42
N PRO A 289 8.04 -17.77 -6.76
CA PRO A 289 7.55 -16.62 -7.53
C PRO A 289 6.06 -16.36 -7.24
N TYR A 290 5.72 -15.13 -6.86
CA TYR A 290 4.37 -14.79 -6.40
C TYR A 290 3.28 -15.10 -7.43
N ARG A 291 3.56 -14.90 -8.73
CA ARG A 291 2.65 -15.27 -9.84
C ARG A 291 2.34 -16.77 -9.87
N THR A 292 3.31 -17.62 -9.54
CA THR A 292 3.13 -19.07 -9.47
C THR A 292 2.23 -19.43 -8.29
N LEU A 293 2.51 -18.87 -7.11
CA LEU A 293 1.70 -19.08 -5.91
C LEU A 293 0.25 -18.64 -6.12
N ALA A 294 0.05 -17.43 -6.67
CA ALA A 294 -1.28 -16.90 -6.99
C ALA A 294 -2.01 -17.77 -8.02
N SER A 295 -1.32 -18.23 -9.07
CA SER A 295 -1.91 -19.14 -10.05
C SER A 295 -2.31 -20.49 -9.45
N VAL A 296 -1.53 -21.04 -8.52
CA VAL A 296 -1.89 -22.30 -7.85
C VAL A 296 -3.08 -22.09 -6.92
N ALA A 297 -3.07 -21.06 -6.08
CA ALA A 297 -4.16 -20.74 -5.16
C ALA A 297 -5.51 -20.48 -5.89
N ASP A 298 -5.48 -19.85 -7.07
CA ASP A 298 -6.66 -19.65 -7.93
C ASP A 298 -7.20 -20.98 -8.46
N ILE A 299 -6.34 -21.86 -9.01
CA ILE A 299 -6.79 -23.14 -9.59
C ILE A 299 -7.25 -24.14 -8.52
N THR A 300 -6.62 -24.15 -7.33
CA THR A 300 -7.00 -25.04 -6.23
C THR A 300 -8.12 -24.49 -5.35
N ALA A 301 -8.58 -23.25 -5.59
CA ALA A 301 -9.49 -22.52 -4.71
C ALA A 301 -9.06 -22.54 -3.22
N GLY A 302 -7.75 -22.54 -2.96
CA GLY A 302 -7.17 -22.62 -1.62
C GLY A 302 -7.12 -24.02 -0.98
N HIS A 303 -7.38 -25.10 -1.71
CA HIS A 303 -7.22 -26.46 -1.19
C HIS A 303 -5.73 -26.80 -0.95
N ALA A 304 -5.30 -26.72 0.32
CA ALA A 304 -3.92 -26.86 0.77
C ALA A 304 -3.22 -28.12 0.23
N ASP A 305 -3.81 -29.31 0.34
CA ASP A 305 -3.19 -30.57 -0.11
C ASP A 305 -2.96 -30.59 -1.63
N GLN A 306 -3.89 -30.00 -2.40
CA GLN A 306 -3.74 -29.87 -3.85
C GLN A 306 -2.66 -28.83 -4.18
N ALA A 307 -2.66 -27.70 -3.49
CA ALA A 307 -1.64 -26.66 -3.66
C ALA A 307 -0.24 -27.19 -3.36
N LEU A 308 -0.07 -27.95 -2.27
CA LEU A 308 1.18 -28.61 -1.92
C LEU A 308 1.62 -29.57 -3.03
N ARG A 309 0.76 -30.53 -3.43
CA ARG A 309 1.06 -31.47 -4.52
C ARG A 309 1.60 -30.74 -5.76
N ILE A 310 0.89 -29.71 -6.20
CA ILE A 310 1.25 -28.97 -7.41
C ILE A 310 2.59 -28.25 -7.23
N LEU A 311 2.81 -27.55 -6.11
CA LEU A 311 4.05 -26.81 -5.85
C LEU A 311 5.24 -27.75 -5.70
N SER A 312 5.06 -28.94 -5.12
CA SER A 312 6.09 -30.00 -5.06
C SER A 312 6.41 -30.57 -6.46
N ASP A 313 5.40 -30.74 -7.32
CA ASP A 313 5.56 -31.20 -8.71
C ASP A 313 6.25 -30.15 -9.64
N LEU A 314 6.35 -28.88 -9.23
CA LEU A 314 7.01 -27.83 -10.03
C LEU A 314 8.53 -27.97 -10.09
N ASP A 315 9.15 -28.47 -9.02
CA ASP A 315 10.59 -28.69 -8.89
C ASP A 315 10.86 -30.09 -8.31
N PRO A 316 10.76 -31.16 -9.12
CA PRO A 316 10.94 -32.53 -8.64
C PRO A 316 12.34 -32.85 -8.11
N ALA A 317 13.35 -32.01 -8.40
CA ALA A 317 14.70 -32.16 -7.86
C ALA A 317 14.80 -31.66 -6.41
N ASN A 318 13.89 -30.77 -6.00
CA ASN A 318 13.80 -30.23 -4.65
C ASN A 318 12.31 -29.97 -4.31
N PRO A 319 11.47 -31.00 -4.14
CA PRO A 319 10.04 -30.81 -3.89
C PRO A 319 9.80 -30.08 -2.57
N LEU A 320 8.68 -29.35 -2.45
CA LEU A 320 8.23 -28.83 -1.16
C LEU A 320 7.76 -30.00 -0.29
N GLY A 321 8.18 -30.04 0.97
CA GLY A 321 7.71 -30.98 1.99
C GLY A 321 6.46 -30.49 2.71
N SER A 322 6.29 -29.17 2.87
CA SER A 322 5.05 -28.56 3.36
C SER A 322 4.79 -27.18 2.75
N LEU A 323 3.55 -26.68 2.88
CA LEU A 323 3.24 -25.29 2.50
C LEU A 323 3.89 -24.26 3.43
N ASP A 324 4.30 -24.65 4.64
CA ASP A 324 4.90 -23.71 5.60
C ASP A 324 6.28 -23.21 5.12
N GLU A 325 6.96 -23.97 4.26
CA GLU A 325 8.15 -23.49 3.53
C GLU A 325 7.84 -22.27 2.64
N ALA A 326 6.64 -22.20 2.06
CA ALA A 326 6.20 -21.13 1.18
C ALA A 326 5.38 -20.04 1.91
N ARG A 327 5.21 -20.12 3.23
CA ARG A 327 4.49 -19.14 4.04
C ARG A 327 5.43 -18.10 4.65
N PRO A 328 4.98 -16.84 4.84
CA PRO A 328 3.61 -16.34 4.61
C PRO A 328 3.27 -15.97 3.16
N ARG A 329 4.20 -16.06 2.20
CA ARG A 329 3.96 -15.61 0.82
C ARG A 329 2.83 -16.35 0.10
N TYR A 330 2.66 -17.66 0.31
CA TYR A 330 1.50 -18.41 -0.22
C TYR A 330 0.17 -17.82 0.27
N ASP A 331 0.02 -17.64 1.59
CA ASP A 331 -1.22 -17.10 2.19
C ASP A 331 -1.51 -15.68 1.68
N LYS A 332 -0.45 -14.86 1.49
CA LYS A 332 -0.55 -13.50 0.93
C LYS A 332 -0.95 -13.51 -0.57
N ALA A 333 -0.52 -14.50 -1.34
CA ALA A 333 -0.96 -14.71 -2.73
C ALA A 333 -2.41 -15.22 -2.82
N GLU A 334 -2.80 -16.15 -1.95
CA GLU A 334 -4.17 -16.64 -1.82
C GLU A 334 -5.14 -15.53 -1.40
N ALA A 335 -4.76 -14.71 -0.41
CA ALA A 335 -5.53 -13.54 0.00
C ALA A 335 -5.70 -12.52 -1.14
N TRP A 336 -4.69 -12.34 -1.99
CA TRP A 336 -4.78 -11.46 -3.16
C TRP A 336 -5.74 -11.99 -4.22
N ILE A 337 -5.69 -13.28 -4.57
CA ILE A 337 -6.71 -13.92 -5.42
C ILE A 337 -8.11 -13.74 -4.82
N ASN A 338 -8.26 -14.00 -3.53
CA ASN A 338 -9.55 -13.99 -2.86
C ASN A 338 -10.16 -12.60 -2.67
N THR A 339 -9.36 -11.53 -2.66
CA THR A 339 -9.84 -10.15 -2.39
C THR A 339 -9.70 -9.17 -3.55
N GLN A 340 -8.72 -9.36 -4.45
CA GLN A 340 -8.42 -8.40 -5.53
C GLN A 340 -8.73 -8.94 -6.92
N VAL A 341 -8.79 -10.27 -7.13
CA VAL A 341 -9.21 -10.86 -8.41
C VAL A 341 -10.74 -11.04 -8.43
N PRO A 342 -11.45 -10.39 -9.38
CA PRO A 342 -12.90 -10.56 -9.55
C PRO A 342 -13.31 -12.02 -9.74
N ALA A 343 -14.44 -12.42 -9.18
CA ALA A 343 -14.89 -13.82 -9.21
C ALA A 343 -15.14 -14.36 -10.64
N ASP A 344 -15.54 -13.50 -11.56
CA ASP A 344 -15.69 -13.78 -13.00
C ASP A 344 -14.35 -13.92 -13.75
N GLN A 345 -13.23 -13.52 -13.13
CA GLN A 345 -11.87 -13.66 -13.67
C GLN A 345 -11.09 -14.84 -13.07
N ARG A 346 -11.51 -15.37 -11.91
CA ARG A 346 -10.90 -16.56 -11.28
C ARG A 346 -11.00 -17.81 -12.13
N THR A 347 -10.02 -18.70 -12.03
CA THR A 347 -9.96 -19.93 -12.84
C THR A 347 -10.91 -20.99 -12.31
N ILE A 348 -11.86 -21.45 -13.12
CA ILE A 348 -12.74 -22.56 -12.81
C ILE A 348 -12.43 -23.71 -13.78
N VAL A 349 -11.81 -24.76 -13.28
CA VAL A 349 -11.58 -25.99 -14.05
C VAL A 349 -12.92 -26.69 -14.27
N ARG A 350 -13.20 -27.12 -15.51
CA ARG A 350 -14.42 -27.88 -15.82
C ARG A 350 -14.52 -29.16 -14.99
N ALA A 351 -15.73 -29.50 -14.56
CA ALA A 351 -16.01 -30.79 -13.94
C ALA A 351 -16.02 -31.92 -14.98
N GLU A 352 -16.66 -31.67 -16.13
CA GLU A 352 -16.90 -32.64 -17.20
C GLU A 352 -16.30 -32.14 -18.54
N PRO A 353 -15.97 -33.05 -19.49
CA PRO A 353 -15.45 -32.69 -20.80
C PRO A 353 -16.46 -31.89 -21.62
N ASP A 354 -16.00 -30.95 -22.45
CA ASP A 354 -16.88 -30.28 -23.42
C ASP A 354 -17.13 -31.18 -24.63
N ALA A 355 -18.11 -32.08 -24.48
CA ALA A 355 -18.44 -33.08 -25.49
C ALA A 355 -19.00 -32.49 -26.81
N GLU A 356 -19.46 -31.24 -26.84
CA GLU A 356 -19.89 -30.57 -28.08
C GLU A 356 -18.69 -29.94 -28.79
N LEU A 357 -17.83 -29.23 -28.05
CA LEU A 357 -16.59 -28.67 -28.60
C LEU A 357 -15.70 -29.79 -29.14
N LEU A 358 -15.45 -30.86 -28.38
CA LEU A 358 -14.64 -32.00 -28.80
C LEU A 358 -15.14 -32.66 -30.09
N LYS A 359 -16.47 -32.78 -30.28
CA LYS A 359 -17.07 -33.33 -31.50
C LYS A 359 -17.03 -32.38 -32.69
N SER A 360 -16.94 -31.08 -32.46
CA SER A 360 -16.91 -30.06 -33.52
C SER A 360 -15.48 -29.70 -33.98
N LEU A 361 -14.44 -30.27 -33.36
CA LEU A 361 -13.06 -30.04 -33.78
C LEU A 361 -12.79 -30.59 -35.18
N ASP A 362 -12.10 -29.77 -35.98
CA ASP A 362 -11.54 -30.18 -37.26
C ASP A 362 -10.37 -31.17 -37.07
N GLU A 363 -9.92 -31.77 -38.17
CA GLU A 363 -8.78 -32.72 -38.16
C GLU A 363 -7.54 -32.12 -37.49
N ARG A 364 -7.34 -30.81 -37.64
CA ARG A 364 -6.23 -30.05 -37.07
C ARG A 364 -6.34 -29.93 -35.55
N GLY A 365 -7.52 -29.60 -35.02
CA GLY A 365 -7.80 -29.56 -33.58
C GLY A 365 -7.62 -30.93 -32.95
N GLN A 366 -8.22 -31.97 -33.55
CA GLN A 366 -8.11 -33.36 -33.08
C GLN A 366 -6.64 -33.85 -33.05
N GLN A 367 -5.86 -33.57 -34.11
CA GLN A 367 -4.45 -33.92 -34.14
C GLN A 367 -3.63 -33.18 -33.08
N SER A 368 -3.95 -31.91 -32.81
CA SER A 368 -3.25 -31.11 -31.79
C SER A 368 -3.47 -31.67 -30.38
N LEU A 369 -4.72 -32.08 -30.07
CA LEU A 369 -5.02 -32.75 -28.80
C LEU A 369 -4.32 -34.10 -28.68
N ARG A 370 -4.30 -34.92 -29.75
CA ARG A 370 -3.59 -36.20 -29.76
C ARG A 370 -2.09 -36.04 -29.48
N LEU A 371 -1.42 -35.10 -30.18
CA LEU A 371 0.00 -34.79 -29.95
C LEU A 371 0.29 -34.32 -28.52
N LEU A 372 -0.65 -33.62 -27.88
CA LEU A 372 -0.54 -33.24 -26.46
C LEU A 372 -0.67 -34.49 -25.57
N LEU A 373 -1.74 -35.26 -25.72
CA LEU A 373 -2.09 -36.42 -24.89
C LEU A 373 -1.03 -37.54 -24.96
N ASP A 374 -0.51 -37.82 -26.15
CA ASP A 374 0.60 -38.76 -26.38
C ASP A 374 1.87 -38.30 -25.63
N GLY A 375 2.11 -36.98 -25.60
CA GLY A 375 3.29 -36.38 -24.98
C GLY A 375 3.22 -36.22 -23.46
N LEU A 376 2.03 -36.17 -22.85
CA LEU A 376 1.86 -35.78 -21.43
C LEU A 376 2.74 -36.61 -20.47
N ALA A 377 2.67 -37.94 -20.55
CA ALA A 377 3.34 -38.83 -19.61
C ALA A 377 4.87 -38.71 -19.62
N ALA A 378 5.45 -38.51 -20.81
CA ALA A 378 6.90 -38.35 -20.96
C ALA A 378 7.42 -36.96 -20.56
N ASN A 379 6.51 -35.98 -20.41
CA ASN A 379 6.85 -34.56 -20.22
C ASN A 379 6.26 -33.98 -18.92
N TRP A 380 5.80 -34.80 -17.96
CA TRP A 380 5.02 -34.37 -16.79
C TRP A 380 5.85 -33.63 -15.72
N SER A 381 6.30 -32.43 -16.06
CA SER A 381 7.00 -31.44 -15.22
C SER A 381 6.73 -30.03 -15.77
N LEU A 382 7.04 -28.97 -15.01
CA LEU A 382 6.77 -27.61 -15.49
C LEU A 382 7.53 -27.28 -16.80
N ASP A 383 8.79 -27.70 -16.90
CA ASP A 383 9.61 -27.46 -18.09
C ASP A 383 9.19 -28.37 -19.26
N GLY A 384 9.01 -29.68 -19.01
CA GLY A 384 8.54 -30.62 -20.02
C GLY A 384 7.17 -30.24 -20.60
N LEU A 385 6.21 -29.85 -19.76
CA LEU A 385 4.90 -29.38 -20.23
C LEU A 385 5.00 -28.03 -20.94
N THR A 386 5.96 -27.16 -20.57
CA THR A 386 6.23 -25.93 -21.33
C THR A 386 6.75 -26.27 -22.72
N HIS A 387 7.72 -27.17 -22.83
CA HIS A 387 8.26 -27.64 -24.11
C HIS A 387 7.17 -28.30 -24.98
N LEU A 388 6.39 -29.22 -24.39
CA LEU A 388 5.30 -29.93 -25.07
C LEU A 388 4.20 -28.98 -25.58
N VAL A 389 3.62 -28.15 -24.71
CA VAL A 389 2.49 -27.27 -25.07
C VAL A 389 2.89 -26.26 -26.17
N TYR A 390 4.10 -25.69 -26.10
CA TYR A 390 4.60 -24.78 -27.13
C TYR A 390 5.09 -25.52 -28.40
N GLY A 391 5.45 -26.78 -28.27
CA GLY A 391 5.94 -27.65 -29.35
C GLY A 391 4.85 -28.24 -30.23
N VAL A 392 3.68 -28.61 -29.67
CA VAL A 392 2.57 -29.25 -30.42
C VAL A 392 2.22 -28.53 -31.74
N PRO A 393 2.04 -27.20 -31.79
CA PRO A 393 1.72 -26.50 -33.05
C PRO A 393 2.89 -26.42 -34.04
N LYS A 394 4.14 -26.58 -33.58
CA LYS A 394 5.33 -26.69 -34.43
C LYS A 394 5.40 -28.07 -35.08
N VAL A 395 5.26 -29.11 -34.26
CA VAL A 395 5.29 -30.53 -34.68
C VAL A 395 4.17 -30.84 -35.66
N GLN A 396 2.95 -30.35 -35.40
CA GLN A 396 1.84 -30.45 -36.35
C GLN A 396 2.18 -29.83 -37.73
N ALA A 397 2.94 -28.74 -37.76
CA ALA A 397 3.36 -28.07 -38.98
C ALA A 397 4.65 -28.65 -39.60
N GLY A 398 5.16 -29.77 -39.09
CA GLY A 398 6.36 -30.45 -39.61
C GLY A 398 7.69 -29.90 -39.09
N PHE A 399 7.68 -29.02 -38.09
CA PHE A 399 8.90 -28.46 -37.47
C PHE A 399 9.29 -29.20 -36.18
N PRO A 400 10.58 -29.25 -35.84
CA PRO A 400 11.03 -29.71 -34.52
C PRO A 400 10.39 -28.92 -33.36
N ALA A 401 10.16 -29.59 -32.22
CA ALA A 401 9.53 -28.98 -31.05
C ALA A 401 10.40 -27.87 -30.41
N ASP A 402 11.71 -27.98 -30.55
CA ASP A 402 12.75 -27.05 -30.10
C ASP A 402 13.02 -25.90 -31.09
N ALA A 403 12.48 -25.95 -32.31
CA ALA A 403 12.70 -24.94 -33.35
C ALA A 403 12.45 -23.50 -32.84
N THR A 404 13.38 -22.60 -33.13
CA THR A 404 13.40 -21.24 -32.59
C THR A 404 12.48 -20.30 -33.38
N PRO A 405 12.10 -19.13 -32.82
CA PRO A 405 11.28 -18.13 -33.53
C PRO A 405 11.90 -17.57 -34.82
N LYS A 406 13.18 -17.86 -35.12
CA LYS A 406 13.84 -17.48 -36.38
C LYS A 406 13.66 -18.52 -37.49
N GLU A 407 13.35 -19.77 -37.11
CA GLU A 407 13.18 -20.91 -38.02
C GLU A 407 11.70 -21.18 -38.33
N LEU A 408 10.80 -20.54 -37.59
CA LEU A 408 9.35 -20.75 -37.67
C LEU A 408 8.66 -19.64 -38.50
N PRO A 409 7.79 -20.01 -39.46
CA PRO A 409 6.89 -19.07 -40.13
C PRO A 409 5.96 -18.34 -39.15
N ALA A 410 5.50 -17.14 -39.51
CA ALA A 410 4.66 -16.31 -38.65
C ALA A 410 3.32 -16.97 -38.28
N GLU A 411 2.83 -17.84 -39.17
CA GLU A 411 1.60 -18.64 -39.06
C GLU A 411 1.66 -19.59 -37.85
N ILE A 412 2.84 -20.06 -37.45
CA ILE A 412 3.02 -20.93 -36.28
C ILE A 412 2.63 -20.20 -34.98
N LYS A 413 2.92 -18.90 -34.89
CA LYS A 413 2.52 -18.07 -33.74
C LYS A 413 1.00 -17.89 -33.66
N THR A 414 0.33 -17.85 -34.81
CA THR A 414 -1.14 -17.86 -34.88
C THR A 414 -1.69 -19.22 -34.47
N ALA A 415 -1.13 -20.32 -34.97
CA ALA A 415 -1.51 -21.68 -34.59
C ALA A 415 -1.33 -21.95 -33.09
N GLN A 416 -0.24 -21.46 -32.48
CA GLN A 416 -0.03 -21.52 -31.02
C GLN A 416 -1.13 -20.79 -30.25
N ARG A 417 -1.52 -19.58 -30.68
CA ARG A 417 -2.62 -18.85 -30.04
C ARG A 417 -3.95 -19.58 -30.14
N SER A 418 -4.29 -20.11 -31.33
CA SER A 418 -5.51 -20.90 -31.53
C SER A 418 -5.52 -22.18 -30.69
N PHE A 419 -4.40 -22.89 -30.61
CA PHE A 419 -4.25 -24.08 -29.77
C PHE A 419 -4.38 -23.76 -28.27
N PHE A 420 -3.79 -22.66 -27.81
CA PHE A 420 -3.90 -22.24 -26.41
C PHE A 420 -5.34 -21.83 -26.06
N ALA A 421 -6.03 -21.10 -26.94
CA ALA A 421 -7.44 -20.76 -26.77
C ALA A 421 -8.34 -22.02 -26.74
N LEU A 422 -8.07 -23.01 -27.61
CA LEU A 422 -8.76 -24.31 -27.58
C LEU A 422 -8.57 -25.03 -26.24
N LEU A 423 -7.35 -25.08 -25.71
CA LEU A 423 -7.09 -25.69 -24.40
C LEU A 423 -7.77 -24.93 -23.26
N TYR A 424 -7.81 -23.59 -23.27
CA TYR A 424 -8.56 -22.84 -22.27
C TYR A 424 -10.08 -23.08 -22.39
N GLN A 425 -10.64 -23.17 -23.59
CA GLN A 425 -12.06 -23.47 -23.77
C GLN A 425 -12.42 -24.88 -23.26
N LEU A 426 -11.59 -25.88 -23.55
CA LEU A 426 -11.78 -27.26 -23.09
C LEU A 426 -11.54 -27.45 -21.59
N LEU A 427 -10.57 -26.77 -20.99
CA LEU A 427 -10.22 -26.97 -19.57
C LEU A 427 -10.94 -26.02 -18.61
N VAL A 428 -11.22 -24.78 -19.01
CA VAL A 428 -11.76 -23.71 -18.13
C VAL A 428 -12.92 -22.90 -18.74
N GLY A 429 -13.35 -23.19 -19.97
CA GLY A 429 -14.52 -22.54 -20.60
C GLY A 429 -14.32 -21.06 -20.94
N ARG A 430 -13.08 -20.64 -21.23
CA ARG A 430 -12.74 -19.25 -21.61
C ARG A 430 -11.68 -19.22 -22.71
N ASP A 431 -11.51 -18.08 -23.37
CA ASP A 431 -10.46 -17.89 -24.39
C ASP A 431 -9.05 -17.69 -23.80
N THR A 432 -8.97 -17.36 -22.51
CA THR A 432 -7.72 -17.08 -21.79
C THR A 432 -7.79 -17.61 -20.35
N GLY A 433 -6.63 -17.84 -19.75
CA GLY A 433 -6.49 -18.39 -18.40
C GLY A 433 -5.04 -18.34 -17.89
N PRO A 434 -4.74 -19.03 -16.78
CA PRO A 434 -3.39 -19.11 -16.21
C PRO A 434 -2.43 -19.91 -17.11
N ARG A 435 -1.12 -19.79 -16.89
CA ARG A 435 -0.09 -20.45 -17.72
C ARG A 435 -0.39 -21.95 -17.90
N LEU A 436 -0.68 -22.37 -19.13
CA LEU A 436 -1.11 -23.73 -19.47
C LEU A 436 -0.30 -24.87 -18.79
N PRO A 437 1.04 -24.90 -18.82
CA PRO A 437 1.83 -25.89 -18.07
C PRO A 437 1.48 -25.99 -16.57
N THR A 438 1.26 -24.86 -15.90
CA THR A 438 0.82 -24.82 -14.49
C THR A 438 -0.62 -25.30 -14.34
N LEU A 439 -1.51 -24.94 -15.26
CA LEU A 439 -2.90 -25.44 -15.29
C LEU A 439 -2.94 -26.97 -15.45
N LEU A 440 -2.15 -27.54 -16.36
CA LEU A 440 -2.09 -28.99 -16.58
C LEU A 440 -1.65 -29.76 -15.32
N LEU A 441 -0.56 -29.32 -14.66
CA LEU A 441 -0.12 -29.91 -13.38
C LEU A 441 -1.19 -29.80 -12.29
N ALA A 442 -1.89 -28.67 -12.26
CA ALA A 442 -2.94 -28.40 -11.29
C ALA A 442 -4.18 -29.28 -11.47
N VAL A 443 -4.67 -29.42 -12.70
CA VAL A 443 -5.77 -30.33 -13.06
C VAL A 443 -5.38 -31.79 -12.79
N GLY A 444 -4.12 -32.16 -13.03
CA GLY A 444 -3.60 -33.52 -12.85
C GLY A 444 -3.78 -34.37 -14.11
N GLN A 445 -2.82 -35.26 -14.39
CA GLN A 445 -2.67 -35.94 -15.67
C GLN A 445 -3.94 -36.68 -16.12
N GLU A 446 -4.48 -37.58 -15.29
CA GLU A 446 -5.67 -38.37 -15.62
C GLU A 446 -6.90 -37.49 -15.90
N ARG A 447 -7.08 -36.41 -15.13
CA ARG A 447 -8.19 -35.48 -15.33
C ARG A 447 -8.02 -34.62 -16.57
N VAL A 448 -6.78 -34.28 -16.95
CA VAL A 448 -6.50 -33.64 -18.25
C VAL A 448 -6.87 -34.58 -19.40
N ARG A 449 -6.52 -35.88 -19.33
CA ARG A 449 -6.89 -36.87 -20.36
C ARG A 449 -8.42 -36.95 -20.51
N GLY A 450 -9.12 -37.13 -19.39
CA GLY A 450 -10.59 -37.12 -19.33
C GLY A 450 -11.22 -35.88 -19.96
N LEU A 451 -10.83 -34.67 -19.52
CA LEU A 451 -11.39 -33.41 -20.03
C LEU A 451 -11.09 -33.15 -21.52
N LEU A 452 -10.05 -33.78 -22.08
CA LEU A 452 -9.68 -33.67 -23.49
C LEU A 452 -10.17 -34.83 -24.37
N GLY A 453 -10.93 -35.78 -23.81
CA GLY A 453 -11.67 -36.79 -24.57
C GLY A 453 -11.02 -38.18 -24.66
N GLU A 454 -10.11 -38.53 -23.75
CA GLU A 454 -9.68 -39.92 -23.46
C GLU A 454 -10.40 -40.49 -22.22
#